data_AF-A0A8H5MQC5-F1
#
_entry.id   AF-A0A8H5MQC5-F1
#
_cell.length_a   1.000
_cell.length_b   1.000
_cell.length_c   1.000
_cell.angle_alpha   90.00
_cell.angle_beta   90.00
_cell.angle_gamma   90.00
#
_symmetry.space_group_name_H-M   'P 1'
#
loop_
_entity.id
_entity.type
_entity.pdbx_description
1 polymer ?
#
loop_
_entity_poly.entity_id
_entity_poly.type
_entity_poly.pdbx_seq_one_letter_code
_entity_poly.pdbx_strand_id
1 'polypeptide(L)'
;MEGRYALRFAVQACAFADLSREQSPEELVKRSLEYYGYALGALGQSLAEKNKTPDDYDLMTVVMLDIFEVDTLHNYTQSTKLILLQTLFMPGSSATGAHAQGMAHILRLRGHEQFHDPRGWGLFRLAHHRLNLKQKQHLAKQLSPLPESQDWLEKLNDDMASVKLEKDGLAINQVCQQANQLLTSIDAGDVEARKLLDLMDEMLSLDQEATHWRKSPEWSFQTRTHEEILDNKESSFWLPESVQLHPDLWMAYEWNYHRTARIILHQKLVACLEKVNTALPSDSGAATRITESINTIQSLAGEILATVPQSFGDVDSLGRWHAGSKTARWQAVGAYLLLWPIKIIKSQSALTTGSQKEDAQRVFERIRECTGIKSSLGVLSEI
;
A
#
# COMPACT_ATOMS: atom_id res chain seq x y z
N MET A 1 28.72 -12.18 4.40
CA MET A 1 29.31 -11.10 3.55
C MET A 1 28.49 -10.87 2.28
N GLU A 2 27.94 -11.94 1.70
CA GLU A 2 27.19 -11.93 0.44
C GLU A 2 25.87 -11.14 0.49
N GLY A 3 25.09 -11.20 1.58
CA GLY A 3 23.86 -10.42 1.73
C GLY A 3 24.06 -8.91 1.54
N ARG A 4 25.19 -8.35 2.00
CA ARG A 4 25.53 -6.93 1.78
C ARG A 4 25.74 -6.60 0.31
N TYR A 5 26.36 -7.51 -0.46
CA TYR A 5 26.53 -7.33 -1.90
C TYR A 5 25.20 -7.44 -2.62
N ALA A 6 24.35 -8.40 -2.22
CA ALA A 6 23.02 -8.58 -2.77
C ALA A 6 22.18 -7.30 -2.63
N LEU A 7 22.13 -6.71 -1.43
CA LEU A 7 21.39 -5.46 -1.20
C LEU A 7 21.97 -4.31 -2.02
N ARG A 8 23.30 -4.19 -2.05
CA ARG A 8 23.96 -3.14 -2.84
C ARG A 8 23.58 -3.23 -4.31
N PHE A 9 23.61 -4.44 -4.88
CA PHE A 9 23.22 -4.65 -6.27
C PHE A 9 21.73 -4.34 -6.50
N ALA A 10 20.84 -4.73 -5.59
CA ALA A 10 19.42 -4.41 -5.71
C ALA A 10 19.15 -2.90 -5.66
N VAL A 11 19.82 -2.17 -4.76
CA VAL A 11 19.75 -0.70 -4.69
C VAL A 11 20.30 -0.07 -5.97
N GLN A 12 21.42 -0.57 -6.49
CA GLN A 12 21.98 -0.09 -7.76
C GLN A 12 21.04 -0.34 -8.93
N ALA A 13 20.37 -1.50 -8.97
CA ALA A 13 19.36 -1.81 -9.98
C ALA A 13 18.25 -0.75 -9.96
N CYS A 14 17.64 -0.48 -8.79
CA CYS A 14 16.61 0.55 -8.66
C CYS A 14 17.14 1.96 -8.98
N ALA A 15 18.37 2.29 -8.60
CA ALA A 15 18.94 3.61 -8.91
C ALA A 15 19.19 3.80 -10.41
N PHE A 16 19.69 2.79 -11.12
CA PHE A 16 19.87 2.86 -12.57
C PHE A 16 18.53 2.87 -13.32
N ALA A 17 17.54 2.16 -12.80
CA ALA A 17 16.16 2.26 -13.26
C ALA A 17 15.64 3.69 -13.20
N ASP A 18 15.78 4.30 -12.02
CA ASP A 18 15.33 5.64 -11.70
C ASP A 18 16.01 6.69 -12.61
N LEU A 19 17.33 6.58 -12.76
CA LEU A 19 18.13 7.48 -13.58
C LEU A 19 17.88 7.31 -15.09
N SER A 20 17.56 6.10 -15.56
CA SER A 20 17.26 5.84 -16.98
C SER A 20 16.04 6.61 -17.48
N ARG A 21 15.21 7.15 -16.58
CA ARG A 21 14.09 8.02 -16.92
C ARG A 21 14.55 9.40 -17.41
N GLU A 22 15.68 9.90 -16.92
CA GLU A 22 16.15 11.26 -17.20
C GLU A 22 17.23 11.30 -18.29
N GLN A 23 18.02 10.23 -18.43
CA GLN A 23 19.25 10.21 -19.22
C GLN A 23 19.37 8.88 -19.99
N SER A 24 19.93 8.92 -21.20
CA SER A 24 20.34 7.77 -22.04
C SER A 24 19.70 6.41 -21.67
N PRO A 25 18.41 6.19 -22.05
CA PRO A 25 17.59 5.13 -21.47
C PRO A 25 18.11 3.71 -21.73
N GLU A 26 18.72 3.45 -22.89
CA GLU A 26 19.07 2.08 -23.29
C GLU A 26 20.24 1.48 -22.47
N GLU A 27 21.32 2.23 -22.28
CA GLU A 27 22.48 1.76 -21.51
C GLU A 27 22.16 1.64 -20.02
N LEU A 28 21.43 2.62 -19.46
CA LEU A 28 21.07 2.61 -18.05
C LEU A 28 20.04 1.51 -17.71
N VAL A 29 19.09 1.23 -18.61
CA VAL A 29 18.18 0.08 -18.47
C VAL A 29 18.94 -1.23 -18.54
N LYS A 30 19.91 -1.37 -19.46
CA LYS A 30 20.73 -2.58 -19.52
C LYS A 30 21.49 -2.80 -18.22
N ARG A 31 22.09 -1.74 -17.66
CA ARG A 31 22.80 -1.81 -16.37
C ARG A 31 21.85 -2.13 -15.22
N SER A 32 20.64 -1.57 -15.20
CA SER A 32 19.66 -1.86 -14.15
C SER A 32 19.29 -3.35 -14.12
N LEU A 33 19.08 -3.96 -15.30
CA LEU A 33 18.87 -5.40 -15.47
C LEU A 33 20.07 -6.25 -15.06
N GLU A 34 21.29 -5.85 -15.42
CA GLU A 34 22.52 -6.53 -15.01
C GLU A 34 22.65 -6.58 -13.48
N TYR A 35 22.44 -5.44 -12.81
CA TYR A 35 22.49 -5.37 -11.35
C TYR A 35 21.35 -6.13 -10.67
N TYR A 36 20.16 -6.16 -11.26
CA TYR A 36 19.06 -7.01 -10.78
C TYR A 36 19.45 -8.50 -10.83
N GLY A 37 20.07 -8.94 -11.93
CA GLY A 37 20.61 -10.30 -12.05
C GLY A 37 21.71 -10.61 -11.03
N TYR A 38 22.65 -9.68 -10.81
CA TYR A 38 23.68 -9.83 -9.78
C TYR A 38 23.10 -9.89 -8.36
N ALA A 39 22.07 -9.10 -8.07
CA ALA A 39 21.37 -9.13 -6.80
C ALA A 39 20.70 -10.50 -6.56
N LEU A 40 19.99 -11.05 -7.55
CA LEU A 40 19.40 -12.39 -7.46
C LEU A 40 20.46 -13.47 -7.25
N GLY A 41 21.56 -13.43 -7.99
CA GLY A 41 22.66 -14.39 -7.85
C GLY A 41 23.30 -14.34 -6.47
N ALA A 42 23.62 -13.13 -5.99
CA ALA A 42 24.23 -12.93 -4.67
C ALA A 42 23.26 -13.28 -3.53
N LEU A 43 21.97 -12.97 -3.67
CA LEU A 43 20.95 -13.38 -2.70
C LEU A 43 20.80 -14.91 -2.65
N GLY A 44 20.78 -15.56 -3.82
CA GLY A 44 20.71 -17.02 -3.90
C GLY A 44 21.90 -17.70 -3.22
N GLN A 45 23.12 -17.19 -3.42
CA GLN A 45 24.32 -17.67 -2.72
C GLN A 45 24.22 -17.42 -1.21
N SER A 46 23.84 -16.20 -0.83
CA SER A 46 23.65 -15.78 0.55
C SER A 46 22.65 -16.67 1.30
N LEU A 47 21.55 -17.10 0.66
CA LEU A 47 20.53 -17.95 1.24
C LEU A 47 20.86 -19.46 1.15
N ALA A 48 21.81 -19.86 0.30
CA ALA A 48 22.24 -21.26 0.18
C ALA A 48 23.18 -21.70 1.31
N GLU A 49 23.65 -20.77 2.14
CA GLU A 49 24.47 -21.06 3.32
C GLU A 49 23.68 -21.94 4.32
N LYS A 50 24.22 -23.13 4.63
CA LYS A 50 23.54 -24.10 5.50
C LYS A 50 23.33 -23.53 6.90
N ASN A 51 22.12 -23.70 7.43
CA ASN A 51 21.70 -23.24 8.76
C ASN A 51 21.79 -21.72 8.95
N LYS A 52 21.86 -20.95 7.87
CA LYS A 52 21.85 -19.50 7.98
C LYS A 52 20.45 -19.01 8.35
N THR A 53 20.39 -18.18 9.38
CA THR A 53 19.25 -17.29 9.62
C THR A 53 19.40 -16.07 8.70
N PRO A 54 18.43 -15.79 7.81
CA PRO A 54 18.49 -14.62 6.95
C PRO A 54 18.67 -13.33 7.75
N ASP A 55 19.51 -12.43 7.27
CA ASP A 55 19.79 -11.16 7.95
C ASP A 55 18.98 -10.00 7.36
N ASP A 56 19.20 -8.79 7.90
CA ASP A 56 18.55 -7.56 7.44
C ASP A 56 18.83 -7.27 5.96
N TYR A 57 20.01 -7.64 5.46
CA TYR A 57 20.39 -7.42 4.07
C TYR A 57 19.65 -8.38 3.14
N ASP A 58 19.48 -9.64 3.54
CA ASP A 58 18.70 -10.61 2.75
C ASP A 58 17.24 -10.15 2.61
N LEU A 59 16.61 -9.73 3.71
CA LEU A 59 15.23 -9.21 3.68
C LEU A 59 15.13 -7.97 2.78
N MET A 60 16.00 -6.98 2.99
CA MET A 60 15.94 -5.75 2.22
C MET A 60 16.29 -5.95 0.75
N THR A 61 17.12 -6.94 0.42
CA THR A 61 17.37 -7.30 -0.97
C THR A 61 16.06 -7.72 -1.64
N VAL A 62 15.29 -8.62 -1.02
CA VAL A 62 14.00 -9.06 -1.58
C VAL A 62 13.00 -7.91 -1.67
N VAL A 63 12.93 -7.04 -0.66
CA VAL A 63 12.08 -5.84 -0.70
C VAL A 63 12.46 -4.93 -1.87
N MET A 64 13.75 -4.68 -2.08
CA MET A 64 14.23 -3.85 -3.19
C MET A 64 13.99 -4.50 -4.55
N LEU A 65 14.10 -5.83 -4.66
CA LEU A 65 13.78 -6.56 -5.88
C LEU A 65 12.26 -6.51 -6.19
N ASP A 66 11.40 -6.63 -5.17
CA ASP A 66 9.95 -6.43 -5.33
C ASP A 66 9.62 -5.00 -5.79
N ILE A 67 10.35 -3.99 -5.29
CA ILE A 67 10.23 -2.60 -5.76
C ILE A 67 10.76 -2.43 -7.20
N PHE A 68 11.90 -3.04 -7.53
CA PHE A 68 12.49 -2.94 -8.87
C PHE A 68 11.55 -3.47 -9.95
N GLU A 69 10.90 -4.60 -9.68
CA GLU A 69 9.91 -5.22 -10.56
C GLU A 69 8.63 -4.38 -10.69
N VAL A 70 8.41 -3.44 -9.77
CA VAL A 70 7.35 -2.44 -9.84
C VAL A 70 7.74 -1.26 -10.74
N ASP A 71 9.01 -0.85 -10.77
CA ASP A 71 9.42 0.45 -11.35
C ASP A 71 10.13 0.43 -12.73
N THR A 72 10.74 -0.67 -13.20
CA THR A 72 11.84 -0.49 -14.20
C THR A 72 11.63 -1.01 -15.64
N LEU A 73 10.82 -2.03 -15.91
CA LEU A 73 11.07 -2.84 -17.13
C LEU A 73 10.06 -2.65 -18.26
N HIS A 74 9.95 -1.44 -18.82
CA HIS A 74 8.98 -1.17 -19.90
C HIS A 74 9.47 -0.49 -21.18
N ASN A 75 10.78 -0.25 -21.33
CA ASN A 75 11.30 0.51 -22.46
C ASN A 75 12.06 -0.30 -23.54
N TYR A 76 11.82 -1.61 -23.81
CA TYR A 76 12.02 -2.15 -25.18
C TYR A 76 11.59 -3.62 -25.43
N THR A 77 11.15 -3.84 -26.69
CA THR A 77 10.86 -5.07 -27.47
C THR A 77 9.51 -5.79 -27.32
N GLN A 78 8.87 -5.92 -28.48
CA GLN A 78 7.46 -6.20 -28.74
C GLN A 78 7.03 -7.67 -28.57
N SER A 79 7.94 -8.59 -28.24
CA SER A 79 7.66 -10.05 -28.21
C SER A 79 7.76 -10.69 -26.82
N THR A 80 8.22 -9.96 -25.80
CA THR A 80 8.24 -10.36 -24.37
C THR A 80 7.11 -9.70 -23.57
N LYS A 81 6.19 -9.05 -24.31
CA LYS A 81 5.21 -8.04 -23.88
C LYS A 81 4.14 -8.52 -22.89
N LEU A 82 4.09 -9.81 -22.54
CA LEU A 82 2.96 -10.39 -21.79
C LEU A 82 3.28 -10.89 -20.38
N ILE A 83 4.56 -11.04 -20.00
CA ILE A 83 4.90 -11.86 -18.81
C ILE A 83 5.34 -11.01 -17.60
N LEU A 84 5.83 -9.78 -17.79
CA LEU A 84 6.43 -9.00 -16.70
C LEU A 84 5.66 -7.71 -16.33
N LEU A 85 4.60 -7.35 -17.07
CA LEU A 85 3.54 -6.41 -16.63
C LEU A 85 2.62 -7.01 -15.57
N GLN A 86 2.71 -8.32 -15.35
CA GLN A 86 1.76 -9.08 -14.56
C GLN A 86 1.78 -8.73 -13.07
N THR A 87 2.89 -8.19 -12.55
CA THR A 87 3.07 -7.98 -11.10
C THR A 87 2.22 -6.82 -10.53
N LEU A 88 1.79 -5.88 -11.37
CA LEU A 88 0.96 -4.73 -10.97
C LEU A 88 -0.42 -4.69 -11.66
N PHE A 89 -0.54 -5.24 -12.88
CA PHE A 89 -1.68 -4.97 -13.76
C PHE A 89 -2.47 -6.19 -14.25
N MET A 90 -2.01 -7.43 -14.00
CA MET A 90 -2.74 -8.61 -14.45
C MET A 90 -2.85 -9.70 -13.37
N PRO A 91 -4.06 -10.04 -12.93
CA PRO A 91 -4.29 -11.24 -12.16
C PRO A 91 -4.16 -12.48 -13.08
N GLY A 92 -3.03 -13.21 -13.08
CA GLY A 92 -3.05 -14.50 -13.80
C GLY A 92 -1.78 -15.31 -14.11
N SER A 93 -0.55 -14.97 -13.72
CA SER A 93 0.59 -15.88 -13.95
C SER A 93 1.13 -16.53 -12.69
N SER A 94 1.47 -17.81 -12.78
CA SER A 94 2.05 -18.62 -11.69
C SER A 94 3.40 -18.10 -11.15
N ALA A 95 4.04 -17.13 -11.81
CA ALA A 95 5.26 -16.47 -11.34
C ALA A 95 5.00 -15.21 -10.47
N THR A 96 3.74 -14.73 -10.41
CA THR A 96 3.39 -13.55 -9.60
C THR A 96 3.40 -13.87 -8.11
N GLY A 97 4.34 -13.27 -7.39
CA GLY A 97 4.43 -13.37 -5.93
C GLY A 97 5.64 -14.16 -5.40
N ALA A 98 6.61 -14.55 -6.24
CA ALA A 98 7.82 -15.22 -5.77
C ALA A 98 8.60 -14.39 -4.73
N HIS A 99 8.73 -13.07 -4.93
CA HIS A 99 9.34 -12.18 -3.94
C HIS A 99 8.47 -11.99 -2.69
N ALA A 100 7.14 -11.96 -2.82
CA ALA A 100 6.25 -11.94 -1.67
C ALA A 100 6.34 -13.23 -0.84
N GLN A 101 6.37 -14.39 -1.50
CA GLN A 101 6.61 -15.69 -0.87
C GLN A 101 8.00 -15.74 -0.23
N GLY A 102 9.03 -15.26 -0.94
CA GLY A 102 10.40 -15.13 -0.43
C GLY A 102 10.48 -14.25 0.81
N MET A 103 9.82 -13.09 0.81
CA MET A 103 9.69 -12.22 1.98
C MET A 103 9.03 -12.97 3.14
N ALA A 104 7.89 -13.63 2.93
CA ALA A 104 7.21 -14.40 3.97
C ALA A 104 8.13 -15.50 4.56
N HIS A 105 8.87 -16.22 3.72
CA HIS A 105 9.82 -17.23 4.18
C HIS A 105 11.01 -16.64 4.95
N ILE A 106 11.57 -15.51 4.49
CA ILE A 106 12.63 -14.81 5.21
C ILE A 106 12.14 -14.33 6.58
N LEU A 107 10.94 -13.74 6.65
CA LEU A 107 10.34 -13.31 7.92
C LEU A 107 10.14 -14.49 8.88
N ARG A 108 9.68 -15.65 8.37
CA ARG A 108 9.57 -16.90 9.16
C ARG A 108 10.93 -17.32 9.73
N LEU A 109 11.96 -17.35 8.89
CA LEU A 109 13.30 -17.82 9.29
C LEU A 109 13.99 -16.86 10.26
N ARG A 110 13.77 -15.55 10.13
CA ARG A 110 14.29 -14.52 11.06
C ARG A 110 13.75 -14.68 12.48
N GLY A 111 12.58 -15.28 12.65
CA GLY A 111 12.00 -15.60 13.95
C GLY A 111 11.69 -14.36 14.80
N HIS A 112 11.63 -14.52 16.13
CA HIS A 112 11.13 -13.48 17.04
C HIS A 112 12.17 -12.42 17.39
N GLU A 113 13.47 -12.75 17.25
CA GLU A 113 14.57 -11.82 17.55
C GLU A 113 14.50 -10.53 16.73
N GLN A 114 13.89 -10.58 15.53
CA GLN A 114 13.71 -9.39 14.68
C GLN A 114 12.82 -8.31 15.31
N PHE A 115 12.02 -8.64 16.33
CA PHE A 115 11.12 -7.70 17.01
C PHE A 115 11.79 -6.94 18.16
N HIS A 116 12.96 -7.39 18.61
CA HIS A 116 13.68 -6.78 19.74
C HIS A 116 14.71 -5.73 19.31
N ASP A 117 15.14 -5.72 18.04
CA ASP A 117 15.96 -4.66 17.45
C ASP A 117 15.06 -3.61 16.77
N PRO A 118 15.12 -2.31 17.12
CA PRO A 118 14.38 -1.25 16.43
C PRO A 118 14.56 -1.26 14.91
N ARG A 119 15.75 -1.64 14.41
CA ARG A 119 15.99 -1.78 12.97
C ARG A 119 15.25 -2.98 12.41
N GLY A 120 15.40 -4.15 13.04
CA GLY A 120 14.69 -5.37 12.68
C GLY A 120 13.18 -5.17 12.61
N TRP A 121 12.62 -4.45 13.58
CA TRP A 121 11.20 -4.08 13.64
C TRP A 121 10.77 -3.15 12.50
N GLY A 122 11.57 -2.11 12.21
CA GLY A 122 11.31 -1.23 11.07
C GLY A 122 11.28 -1.97 9.74
N LEU A 123 12.23 -2.90 9.54
CA LEU A 123 12.28 -3.74 8.34
C LEU A 123 11.11 -4.73 8.26
N PHE A 124 10.73 -5.33 9.41
CA PHE A 124 9.56 -6.18 9.49
C PHE A 124 8.30 -5.42 9.06
N ARG A 125 8.03 -4.23 9.61
CA ARG A 125 6.85 -3.42 9.26
C ARG A 125 6.79 -3.11 7.76
N LEU A 126 7.91 -2.70 7.17
CA LEU A 126 7.98 -2.45 5.72
C LEU A 126 7.62 -3.69 4.90
N ALA A 127 8.20 -4.85 5.24
CA ALA A 127 7.92 -6.11 4.56
C ALA A 127 6.49 -6.62 4.84
N HIS A 128 5.98 -6.47 6.07
CA HIS A 128 4.65 -6.89 6.45
C HIS A 128 3.58 -6.03 5.77
N HIS A 129 3.75 -4.70 5.72
CA HIS A 129 2.90 -3.82 4.93
C HIS A 129 2.86 -4.21 3.44
N ARG A 130 4.00 -4.63 2.86
CA ARG A 130 4.07 -5.15 1.47
C ARG A 130 3.24 -6.43 1.29
N LEU A 131 3.40 -7.38 2.21
CA LEU A 131 2.65 -8.63 2.20
C LEU A 131 1.14 -8.39 2.38
N ASN A 132 0.75 -7.52 3.30
CA ASN A 132 -0.64 -7.13 3.52
C ASN A 132 -1.25 -6.42 2.31
N LEU A 133 -0.48 -5.58 1.63
CA LEU A 133 -0.93 -4.89 0.41
C LEU A 133 -1.16 -5.90 -0.72
N LYS A 134 -0.24 -6.85 -0.90
CA LYS A 134 -0.43 -7.98 -1.83
C LYS A 134 -1.64 -8.81 -1.41
N GLN A 135 -1.80 -9.12 -0.13
CA GLN A 135 -2.98 -9.83 0.38
C GLN A 135 -4.28 -9.08 0.06
N LYS A 136 -4.34 -7.76 0.24
CA LYS A 136 -5.50 -6.92 -0.14
C LYS A 136 -5.80 -6.98 -1.63
N GLN A 137 -4.76 -7.02 -2.49
CA GLN A 137 -4.92 -7.29 -3.93
C GLN A 137 -5.48 -8.70 -4.20
N HIS A 138 -5.09 -9.67 -3.39
CA HIS A 138 -5.51 -11.06 -3.48
C HIS A 138 -6.83 -11.37 -2.74
N LEU A 139 -7.34 -10.50 -1.87
CA LEU A 139 -8.67 -10.59 -1.25
C LEU A 139 -9.78 -10.43 -2.29
N ALA A 140 -9.52 -9.71 -3.39
CA ALA A 140 -10.33 -9.76 -4.61
C ALA A 140 -10.36 -11.17 -5.27
N LYS A 141 -9.51 -12.10 -4.80
CA LYS A 141 -9.36 -13.49 -5.29
C LYS A 141 -9.40 -14.55 -4.18
N GLN A 142 -9.84 -14.21 -2.96
CA GLN A 142 -10.02 -15.16 -1.85
C GLN A 142 -8.75 -15.91 -1.36
N LEU A 143 -7.55 -15.32 -1.43
CA LEU A 143 -6.38 -15.92 -0.74
C LEU A 143 -6.35 -15.52 0.73
N SER A 144 -6.00 -16.49 1.59
CA SER A 144 -5.96 -16.30 3.04
C SER A 144 -4.73 -15.50 3.50
N PRO A 145 -4.83 -14.75 4.62
CA PRO A 145 -3.67 -14.17 5.29
C PRO A 145 -2.61 -15.23 5.54
N LEU A 146 -1.36 -14.80 5.67
CA LEU A 146 -0.32 -15.68 6.23
C LEU A 146 -0.80 -16.12 7.61
N PRO A 147 -1.05 -17.43 7.83
CA PRO A 147 -1.56 -17.91 9.11
C PRO A 147 -0.68 -17.47 10.29
N GLU A 148 0.63 -17.34 10.05
CA GLU A 148 1.62 -16.98 11.04
C GLU A 148 1.67 -15.48 11.37
N SER A 149 1.05 -14.60 10.57
CA SER A 149 1.01 -13.16 10.87
C SER A 149 0.32 -12.89 12.20
N GLN A 150 -0.72 -13.67 12.53
CA GLN A 150 -1.39 -13.57 13.82
C GLN A 150 -0.45 -13.96 14.96
N ASP A 151 0.20 -15.12 14.86
CA ASP A 151 1.16 -15.61 15.86
C ASP A 151 2.32 -14.64 16.10
N TRP A 152 2.77 -13.94 15.05
CA TRP A 152 3.82 -12.91 15.15
C TRP A 152 3.33 -11.70 15.92
N LEU A 153 2.17 -11.15 15.54
CA LEU A 153 1.65 -9.92 16.14
C LEU A 153 1.19 -10.12 17.59
N GLU A 154 0.62 -11.28 17.93
CA GLU A 154 0.17 -11.59 19.30
C GLU A 154 1.31 -11.53 20.33
N LYS A 155 2.55 -11.77 19.91
CA LYS A 155 3.74 -11.75 20.79
C LYS A 155 4.36 -10.37 20.95
N LEU A 156 3.85 -9.37 20.25
CA LEU A 156 4.36 -8.01 20.29
C LEU A 156 3.69 -7.19 21.40
N ASN A 157 4.43 -6.20 21.91
CA ASN A 157 3.93 -5.31 22.95
C ASN A 157 2.78 -4.42 22.43
N ASP A 158 1.60 -4.61 23.02
CA ASP A 158 0.39 -3.85 22.71
C ASP A 158 0.47 -2.37 23.04
N ASP A 159 1.41 -1.94 23.89
CA ASP A 159 1.58 -0.52 24.19
C ASP A 159 2.18 0.27 23.02
N MET A 160 2.80 -0.41 22.06
CA MET A 160 3.39 0.25 20.90
C MET A 160 2.33 0.58 19.84
N ALA A 161 2.15 1.87 19.55
CA ALA A 161 1.23 2.34 18.53
C ALA A 161 1.43 1.68 17.15
N SER A 162 2.69 1.44 16.76
CA SER A 162 3.02 0.74 15.50
C SER A 162 2.59 -0.73 15.49
N VAL A 163 2.50 -1.39 16.65
CA VAL A 163 1.99 -2.76 16.78
C VAL A 163 0.47 -2.76 16.67
N LYS A 164 -0.21 -1.82 17.34
CA LYS A 164 -1.65 -1.63 17.20
C LYS A 164 -2.05 -1.41 15.73
N LEU A 165 -1.30 -0.59 15.01
CA LEU A 165 -1.50 -0.37 13.56
C LEU A 165 -1.51 -1.68 12.75
N GLU A 166 -0.58 -2.58 13.03
CA GLU A 166 -0.45 -3.85 12.33
C GLU A 166 -1.55 -4.83 12.75
N LYS A 167 -1.90 -4.87 14.05
CA LYS A 167 -3.00 -5.68 14.59
C LYS A 167 -4.35 -5.26 14.01
N ASP A 168 -4.65 -3.96 13.99
CA ASP A 168 -5.86 -3.41 13.37
C ASP A 168 -5.92 -3.79 11.88
N GLY A 169 -4.79 -3.64 11.18
CA GLY A 169 -4.69 -3.99 9.76
C GLY A 169 -5.00 -5.46 9.48
N LEU A 170 -4.48 -6.36 10.32
CA LEU A 170 -4.75 -7.80 10.23
C LEU A 170 -6.22 -8.12 10.57
N ALA A 171 -6.75 -7.59 11.66
CA ALA A 171 -8.14 -7.81 12.09
C ALA A 171 -9.13 -7.32 11.01
N ILE A 172 -8.90 -6.13 10.45
CA ILE A 172 -9.69 -5.61 9.32
C ILE A 172 -9.64 -6.55 8.12
N ASN A 173 -8.46 -7.09 7.77
CA ASN A 173 -8.34 -8.03 6.66
C ASN A 173 -9.12 -9.33 6.93
N GLN A 174 -9.06 -9.86 8.16
CA GLN A 174 -9.74 -11.09 8.56
C GLN A 174 -11.28 -10.92 8.54
N VAL A 175 -11.80 -9.85 9.14
CA VAL A 175 -13.25 -9.59 9.16
C VAL A 175 -13.79 -9.35 7.73
N CYS A 176 -13.03 -8.66 6.88
CA CYS A 176 -13.38 -8.48 5.47
C CYS A 176 -13.40 -9.80 4.68
N GLN A 177 -12.48 -10.73 4.99
CA GLN A 177 -12.45 -12.06 4.37
C GLN A 177 -13.68 -12.88 4.78
N GLN A 178 -13.99 -12.91 6.08
CA GLN A 178 -15.18 -13.58 6.62
C GLN A 178 -16.45 -13.01 6.00
N ALA A 179 -16.53 -11.68 5.84
CA ALA A 179 -17.66 -11.02 5.17
C ALA A 179 -17.83 -11.49 3.73
N ASN A 180 -16.74 -11.57 2.96
CA ASN A 180 -16.81 -12.06 1.57
C ASN A 180 -17.28 -13.52 1.50
N GLN A 181 -16.80 -14.39 2.40
CA GLN A 181 -17.24 -15.79 2.47
C GLN A 181 -18.73 -15.89 2.82
N LEU A 182 -19.18 -15.09 3.78
CA LEU A 182 -20.56 -15.08 4.21
C LEU A 182 -21.49 -14.51 3.14
N LEU A 183 -21.12 -13.41 2.49
CA LEU A 183 -21.84 -12.86 1.33
C LEU A 183 -21.99 -13.90 0.23
N THR A 184 -20.91 -14.61 -0.13
CA THR A 184 -20.93 -15.69 -1.13
C THR A 184 -21.88 -16.83 -0.72
N SER A 185 -21.86 -17.23 0.56
CA SER A 185 -22.72 -18.29 1.09
C SER A 185 -24.20 -17.87 1.13
N ILE A 186 -24.48 -16.60 1.39
CA ILE A 186 -25.83 -16.03 1.35
C ILE A 186 -26.32 -15.97 -0.11
N ASP A 187 -25.47 -15.58 -1.05
CA ASP A 187 -25.79 -15.59 -2.49
C ASP A 187 -26.11 -17.01 -2.99
N ALA A 188 -25.43 -18.02 -2.46
CA ALA A 188 -25.70 -19.44 -2.73
C ALA A 188 -26.96 -19.97 -2.03
N GLY A 189 -27.52 -19.24 -1.06
CA GLY A 189 -28.68 -19.66 -0.27
C GLY A 189 -28.35 -20.61 0.89
N ASP A 190 -27.07 -20.83 1.19
CA ASP A 190 -26.61 -21.75 2.24
C ASP A 190 -26.76 -21.18 3.64
N VAL A 191 -26.77 -19.84 3.76
CA VAL A 191 -26.76 -19.12 5.03
C VAL A 191 -27.74 -17.95 5.02
N GLU A 192 -28.41 -17.73 6.15
CA GLU A 192 -29.30 -16.59 6.32
C GLU A 192 -28.54 -15.26 6.45
N ALA A 193 -29.05 -14.20 5.83
CA ALA A 193 -28.47 -12.86 5.86
C ALA A 193 -28.31 -12.28 7.29
N ARG A 194 -29.10 -12.74 8.27
CA ARG A 194 -28.99 -12.30 9.67
C ARG A 194 -27.59 -12.51 10.27
N LYS A 195 -26.82 -13.50 9.79
CA LYS A 195 -25.46 -13.74 10.28
C LYS A 195 -24.49 -12.58 9.97
N LEU A 196 -24.84 -11.71 9.03
CA LEU A 196 -24.04 -10.51 8.75
C LEU A 196 -24.14 -9.48 9.88
N LEU A 197 -25.21 -9.50 10.69
CA LEU A 197 -25.41 -8.51 11.76
C LEU A 197 -24.28 -8.56 12.79
N ASP A 198 -23.94 -9.75 13.29
CA ASP A 198 -22.85 -9.93 14.26
C ASP A 198 -21.50 -9.43 13.69
N LEU A 199 -21.26 -9.72 12.40
CA LEU A 199 -20.03 -9.31 11.72
C LEU A 199 -19.98 -7.79 11.49
N MET A 200 -21.13 -7.16 11.25
CA MET A 200 -21.22 -5.72 11.07
C MET A 200 -20.95 -4.98 12.39
N ASP A 201 -21.43 -5.50 13.52
CA ASP A 201 -21.13 -4.96 14.85
C ASP A 201 -19.62 -5.10 15.16
N GLU A 202 -19.00 -6.21 14.79
CA GLU A 202 -17.54 -6.40 14.88
C GLU A 202 -16.78 -5.38 14.02
N MET A 203 -17.19 -5.17 12.76
CA MET A 203 -16.58 -4.17 11.88
C MET A 203 -16.65 -2.75 12.47
N LEU A 204 -17.80 -2.37 13.04
CA LEU A 204 -17.98 -1.07 13.68
C LEU A 204 -17.12 -0.91 14.94
N SER A 205 -17.03 -1.96 15.76
CA SER A 205 -16.17 -1.98 16.95
C SER A 205 -14.70 -1.83 16.57
N LEU A 206 -14.25 -2.55 15.54
CA LEU A 206 -12.89 -2.47 15.03
C LEU A 206 -12.56 -1.06 14.50
N ASP A 207 -13.49 -0.40 13.81
CA ASP A 207 -13.27 0.99 13.34
C ASP A 207 -13.14 1.99 14.50
N GLN A 208 -13.93 1.81 15.56
CA GLN A 208 -13.85 2.64 16.76
C GLN A 208 -12.50 2.45 17.49
N GLU A 209 -12.05 1.21 17.63
CA GLU A 209 -10.76 0.91 18.25
C GLU A 209 -9.60 1.51 17.43
N ALA A 210 -9.62 1.28 16.11
CA ALA A 210 -8.65 1.79 15.14
C ALA A 210 -8.44 3.31 15.22
N THR A 211 -9.49 4.07 15.56
CA THR A 211 -9.44 5.53 15.68
C THR A 211 -9.08 6.01 17.09
N HIS A 212 -9.31 5.21 18.13
CA HIS A 212 -9.17 5.63 19.52
C HIS A 212 -7.71 5.88 19.92
N TRP A 213 -6.84 4.90 19.68
CA TRP A 213 -5.46 4.94 20.19
C TRP A 213 -4.56 5.92 19.42
N ARG A 214 -5.00 6.42 18.26
CA ARG A 214 -4.26 7.36 17.40
C ARG A 214 -4.41 8.84 17.80
N LYS A 215 -5.07 9.13 18.92
CA LYS A 215 -5.16 10.48 19.48
C LYS A 215 -3.89 10.92 20.23
N SER A 216 -2.88 10.07 20.25
CA SER A 216 -1.63 10.32 20.96
C SER A 216 -0.70 11.28 20.18
N PRO A 217 0.16 12.06 20.88
CA PRO A 217 0.94 13.13 20.25
C PRO A 217 1.87 12.68 19.12
N GLU A 218 2.35 11.45 19.13
CA GLU A 218 3.23 10.89 18.11
C GLU A 218 2.57 10.75 16.73
N TRP A 219 1.24 10.77 16.66
CA TRP A 219 0.47 10.75 15.40
C TRP A 219 0.06 12.13 14.92
N SER A 220 0.44 13.19 15.64
CA SER A 220 0.06 14.56 15.27
C SER A 220 0.68 14.98 13.93
N PHE A 221 -0.08 15.78 13.19
CA PHE A 221 0.34 16.42 11.95
C PHE A 221 -0.25 17.82 11.89
N GLN A 222 0.32 18.66 11.04
CA GLN A 222 -0.19 20.01 10.79
C GLN A 222 -1.05 20.01 9.53
N THR A 223 -2.08 20.83 9.49
CA THR A 223 -2.85 21.10 8.28
C THR A 223 -2.62 22.54 7.89
N ARG A 224 -2.31 22.79 6.62
CA ARG A 224 -2.23 24.14 6.03
C ARG A 224 -3.09 24.21 4.79
N THR A 225 -3.58 25.39 4.46
CA THR A 225 -4.33 25.59 3.21
C THR A 225 -3.36 25.68 2.02
N HIS A 226 -3.86 25.46 0.81
CA HIS A 226 -3.03 25.62 -0.38
C HIS A 226 -2.50 27.06 -0.51
N GLU A 227 -3.27 28.06 -0.07
CA GLU A 227 -2.90 29.48 -0.19
C GLU A 227 -1.71 29.79 0.72
N GLU A 228 -1.73 29.25 1.94
CA GLU A 228 -0.64 29.39 2.92
C GLU A 228 0.67 28.74 2.43
N ILE A 229 0.57 27.63 1.68
CA ILE A 229 1.74 26.90 1.16
C ILE A 229 2.35 27.60 -0.04
N LEU A 230 1.51 28.08 -0.95
CA LEU A 230 1.97 28.69 -2.20
C LEU A 230 2.52 30.09 -1.99
N ASP A 231 2.01 30.85 -1.00
CA ASP A 231 2.47 32.22 -0.70
C ASP A 231 2.61 33.08 -1.97
N ASN A 232 1.51 33.19 -2.72
CA ASN A 232 1.42 33.89 -4.02
C ASN A 232 2.26 33.30 -5.17
N LYS A 233 2.73 32.06 -5.06
CA LYS A 233 3.38 31.35 -6.18
C LYS A 233 2.35 30.57 -6.99
N GLU A 234 2.60 30.46 -8.29
CA GLU A 234 1.84 29.54 -9.14
C GLU A 234 2.34 28.10 -8.94
N SER A 235 1.41 27.13 -8.96
CA SER A 235 1.75 25.72 -8.96
C SER A 235 1.60 25.12 -10.35
N SER A 236 2.61 24.37 -10.80
CA SER A 236 2.53 23.53 -12.00
C SER A 236 1.81 22.20 -11.77
N PHE A 237 1.54 21.85 -10.52
CA PHE A 237 0.89 20.59 -10.12
C PHE A 237 -0.44 20.86 -9.43
N TRP A 238 -1.33 19.88 -9.49
CA TRP A 238 -2.55 19.91 -8.70
C TRP A 238 -2.23 19.87 -7.19
N LEU A 239 -2.87 20.73 -6.41
CA LEU A 239 -2.88 20.69 -4.95
C LEU A 239 -4.32 20.55 -4.44
N PRO A 240 -4.52 19.78 -3.36
CA PRO A 240 -5.76 19.79 -2.60
C PRO A 240 -5.95 21.14 -1.87
N GLU A 241 -7.19 21.47 -1.49
CA GLU A 241 -7.54 22.68 -0.73
C GLU A 241 -6.77 22.80 0.58
N SER A 242 -6.58 21.67 1.26
CA SER A 242 -5.76 21.56 2.46
C SER A 242 -4.71 20.47 2.30
N VAL A 243 -3.53 20.71 2.84
CA VAL A 243 -2.37 19.82 2.80
C VAL A 243 -2.01 19.41 4.22
N GLN A 244 -1.85 18.11 4.42
CA GLN A 244 -1.41 17.53 5.69
C GLN A 244 0.12 17.35 5.68
N LEU A 245 0.75 17.89 6.72
CA LEU A 245 2.19 17.90 6.93
C LEU A 245 2.53 17.02 8.13
N HIS A 246 3.00 15.82 7.83
CA HIS A 246 3.48 14.87 8.83
C HIS A 246 4.95 15.13 9.18
N PRO A 247 5.45 14.59 10.31
CA PRO A 247 6.87 14.72 10.68
C PRO A 247 7.84 14.23 9.60
N ASP A 248 7.50 13.11 8.94
CA ASP A 248 8.26 12.52 7.86
C ASP A 248 7.38 11.72 6.89
N LEU A 249 7.99 11.24 5.79
CA LEU A 249 7.31 10.46 4.74
C LEU A 249 6.77 9.12 5.26
N TRP A 250 7.45 8.50 6.23
CA TRP A 250 7.03 7.22 6.77
C TRP A 250 5.74 7.38 7.59
N MET A 251 5.64 8.42 8.40
CA MET A 251 4.44 8.75 9.16
C MET A 251 3.25 9.06 8.23
N ALA A 252 3.47 9.85 7.17
CA ALA A 252 2.43 10.09 6.15
C ALA A 252 1.95 8.77 5.50
N TYR A 253 2.88 7.86 5.22
CA TYR A 253 2.56 6.54 4.69
C TYR A 253 1.78 5.68 5.69
N GLU A 254 2.15 5.64 6.97
CA GLU A 254 1.44 4.87 8.00
C GLU A 254 -0.01 5.37 8.19
N TRP A 255 -0.21 6.69 8.14
CA TRP A 255 -1.54 7.28 8.08
C TRP A 255 -2.33 6.79 6.88
N ASN A 256 -1.76 6.86 5.68
CA ASN A 256 -2.43 6.43 4.46
C ASN A 256 -2.68 4.92 4.41
N TYR A 257 -1.76 4.11 4.91
CA TYR A 257 -1.90 2.66 5.02
C TYR A 257 -3.13 2.30 5.86
N HIS A 258 -3.30 2.99 7.00
CA HIS A 258 -4.44 2.79 7.87
C HIS A 258 -5.75 3.32 7.29
N ARG A 259 -5.76 4.56 6.78
CA ARG A 259 -6.93 5.15 6.11
C ARG A 259 -7.43 4.25 4.99
N THR A 260 -6.52 3.64 4.24
CA THR A 260 -6.85 2.66 3.19
C THR A 260 -7.48 1.39 3.77
N ALA A 261 -6.99 0.86 4.90
CA ALA A 261 -7.62 -0.29 5.57
C ALA A 261 -9.06 0.03 6.00
N ARG A 262 -9.28 1.21 6.58
CA ARG A 262 -10.62 1.67 6.99
C ARG A 262 -11.56 1.90 5.81
N ILE A 263 -11.08 2.47 4.70
CA ILE A 263 -11.88 2.58 3.47
C ILE A 263 -12.37 1.19 3.02
N ILE A 264 -11.49 0.20 2.99
CA ILE A 264 -11.85 -1.19 2.62
C ILE A 264 -12.89 -1.76 3.59
N LEU A 265 -12.69 -1.56 4.90
CA LEU A 265 -13.62 -1.99 5.94
C LEU A 265 -15.02 -1.40 5.71
N HIS A 266 -15.13 -0.08 5.54
CA HIS A 266 -16.41 0.59 5.32
C HIS A 266 -17.05 0.20 3.97
N GLN A 267 -16.27 -0.01 2.91
CA GLN A 267 -16.82 -0.53 1.64
C GLN A 267 -17.43 -1.92 1.82
N LYS A 268 -16.78 -2.78 2.62
CA LYS A 268 -17.32 -4.11 2.95
C LYS A 268 -18.55 -4.01 3.85
N LEU A 269 -18.54 -3.11 4.84
CA LEU A 269 -19.68 -2.85 5.72
C LEU A 269 -20.91 -2.39 4.92
N VAL A 270 -20.74 -1.47 3.96
CA VAL A 270 -21.83 -1.04 3.06
C VAL A 270 -22.39 -2.22 2.26
N ALA A 271 -21.54 -3.06 1.68
CA ALA A 271 -22.00 -4.24 0.94
C ALA A 271 -22.80 -5.22 1.84
N CYS A 272 -22.40 -5.40 3.10
CA CYS A 272 -23.14 -6.21 4.07
C CYS A 272 -24.48 -5.57 4.43
N LEU A 273 -24.50 -4.27 4.69
CA LEU A 273 -25.71 -3.49 5.00
C LEU A 273 -26.72 -3.55 3.85
N GLU A 274 -26.29 -3.38 2.61
CA GLU A 274 -27.15 -3.47 1.42
C GLU A 274 -27.75 -4.87 1.27
N LYS A 275 -26.94 -5.92 1.52
CA LYS A 275 -27.39 -7.30 1.47
C LYS A 275 -28.46 -7.60 2.53
N VAL A 276 -28.22 -7.16 3.77
CA VAL A 276 -29.18 -7.30 4.87
C VAL A 276 -30.45 -6.52 4.59
N ASN A 277 -30.35 -5.27 4.16
CA ASN A 277 -31.52 -4.41 3.86
C ASN A 277 -32.41 -5.01 2.75
N THR A 278 -31.79 -5.67 1.77
CA THR A 278 -32.52 -6.38 0.69
C THR A 278 -33.23 -7.63 1.22
N ALA A 279 -32.60 -8.38 2.13
CA ALA A 279 -33.15 -9.62 2.67
C ALA A 279 -34.15 -9.41 3.83
N LEU A 280 -33.97 -8.33 4.61
CA LEU A 280 -34.72 -7.99 5.82
C LEU A 280 -35.11 -6.50 5.79
N PRO A 281 -36.12 -6.10 4.99
CA PRO A 281 -36.46 -4.68 4.76
C PRO A 281 -37.02 -3.93 5.98
N SER A 282 -37.12 -4.58 7.14
CA SER A 282 -37.71 -4.02 8.36
C SER A 282 -36.74 -3.16 9.17
N ASP A 283 -35.45 -3.11 8.80
CA ASP A 283 -34.44 -2.32 9.51
C ASP A 283 -34.43 -0.86 9.03
N SER A 284 -35.14 0.01 9.74
CA SER A 284 -35.20 1.46 9.45
C SER A 284 -33.88 2.20 9.64
N GLY A 285 -32.85 1.58 10.23
CA GLY A 285 -31.53 2.19 10.48
C GLY A 285 -30.48 1.89 9.40
N ALA A 286 -30.73 0.96 8.48
CA ALA A 286 -29.74 0.52 7.49
C ALA A 286 -29.28 1.66 6.56
N ALA A 287 -30.22 2.47 6.06
CA ALA A 287 -29.91 3.60 5.17
C ALA A 287 -29.02 4.66 5.84
N THR A 288 -29.25 4.95 7.12
CA THR A 288 -28.43 5.87 7.91
C THR A 288 -27.01 5.36 8.04
N ARG A 289 -26.81 4.10 8.44
CA ARG A 289 -25.48 3.49 8.58
C ARG A 289 -24.71 3.39 7.26
N ILE A 290 -25.40 3.15 6.15
CA ILE A 290 -24.81 3.20 4.80
C ILE A 290 -24.28 4.62 4.53
N THR A 291 -25.11 5.63 4.77
CA THR A 291 -24.74 7.05 4.55
C THR A 291 -23.55 7.45 5.42
N GLU A 292 -23.54 7.08 6.70
CA GLU A 292 -22.42 7.32 7.61
C GLU A 292 -21.13 6.66 7.13
N SER A 293 -21.19 5.40 6.71
CA SER A 293 -20.02 4.68 6.18
C SER A 293 -19.48 5.32 4.89
N ILE A 294 -20.36 5.77 4.00
CA ILE A 294 -19.98 6.49 2.78
C ILE A 294 -19.29 7.82 3.13
N ASN A 295 -19.84 8.59 4.07
CA ASN A 295 -19.23 9.84 4.53
C ASN A 295 -17.84 9.60 5.13
N THR A 296 -17.65 8.53 5.90
CA THR A 296 -16.33 8.15 6.42
C THR A 296 -15.37 7.80 5.29
N ILE A 297 -15.78 7.02 4.28
CA ILE A 297 -14.95 6.71 3.11
C ILE A 297 -14.50 8.00 2.40
N GLN A 298 -15.43 8.92 2.17
CA GLN A 298 -15.15 10.18 1.49
C GLN A 298 -14.21 11.08 2.31
N SER A 299 -14.40 11.16 3.63
CA SER A 299 -13.50 11.89 4.52
C SER A 299 -12.07 11.31 4.47
N LEU A 300 -11.94 9.98 4.59
CA LEU A 300 -10.64 9.29 4.54
C LEU A 300 -9.93 9.47 3.18
N ALA A 301 -10.69 9.45 2.07
CA ALA A 301 -10.15 9.70 0.74
C ALA A 301 -9.60 11.13 0.61
N GLY A 302 -10.33 12.12 1.11
CA GLY A 302 -9.87 13.51 1.17
C GLY A 302 -8.58 13.66 1.99
N GLU A 303 -8.49 12.99 3.13
CA GLU A 303 -7.29 13.01 3.97
C GLU A 303 -6.08 12.35 3.28
N ILE A 304 -6.26 11.24 2.56
CA ILE A 304 -5.17 10.62 1.77
C ILE A 304 -4.69 11.62 0.69
N LEU A 305 -5.62 12.23 -0.04
CA LEU A 305 -5.32 13.22 -1.07
C LEU A 305 -4.57 14.43 -0.49
N ALA A 306 -4.88 14.86 0.73
CA ALA A 306 -4.19 15.95 1.44
C ALA A 306 -2.70 15.67 1.74
N THR A 307 -2.28 14.39 1.77
CA THR A 307 -0.85 14.03 1.98
C THR A 307 -0.02 14.02 0.70
N VAL A 308 -0.66 14.15 -0.47
CA VAL A 308 -0.01 13.98 -1.78
C VAL A 308 1.15 14.95 -1.98
N PRO A 309 1.02 16.27 -1.75
CA PRO A 309 2.12 17.20 -1.97
C PRO A 309 3.36 16.89 -1.13
N GLN A 310 3.19 16.54 0.14
CA GLN A 310 4.30 16.14 1.00
C GLN A 310 4.93 14.82 0.54
N SER A 311 4.10 13.85 0.17
CA SER A 311 4.57 12.52 -0.27
C SER A 311 5.45 12.61 -1.52
N PHE A 312 5.08 13.47 -2.48
CA PHE A 312 5.90 13.77 -3.65
C PHE A 312 7.09 14.72 -3.35
N GLY A 313 7.22 15.24 -2.13
CA GLY A 313 8.28 16.18 -1.78
C GLY A 313 8.12 17.56 -2.41
N ASP A 314 6.91 17.92 -2.87
CA ASP A 314 6.60 19.29 -3.32
C ASP A 314 6.60 20.26 -2.14
N VAL A 315 6.25 19.75 -0.96
CA VAL A 315 6.19 20.48 0.29
C VAL A 315 6.97 19.69 1.34
N ASP A 316 7.79 20.38 2.14
CA ASP A 316 8.46 19.72 3.27
C ASP A 316 7.59 19.70 4.54
N SER A 317 8.05 19.05 5.60
CA SER A 317 7.31 18.98 6.87
C SER A 317 7.09 20.33 7.56
N LEU A 318 7.75 21.40 7.11
CA LEU A 318 7.56 22.77 7.60
C LEU A 318 6.63 23.60 6.72
N GLY A 319 6.05 23.00 5.68
CA GLY A 319 5.10 23.64 4.77
C GLY A 319 5.76 24.52 3.73
N ARG A 320 7.08 24.38 3.49
CA ARG A 320 7.77 25.15 2.45
C ARG A 320 7.59 24.48 1.10
N TRP A 321 7.17 25.26 0.12
CA TRP A 321 7.02 24.83 -1.28
C TRP A 321 8.38 24.71 -2.00
N HIS A 322 8.62 23.55 -2.61
CA HIS A 322 9.84 23.17 -3.34
C HIS A 322 9.57 22.64 -4.76
N ALA A 323 8.32 22.64 -5.23
CA ALA A 323 8.00 22.05 -6.52
C ALA A 323 8.83 22.70 -7.65
N GLY A 324 9.45 21.85 -8.47
CA GLY A 324 10.35 22.28 -9.54
C GLY A 324 11.83 22.34 -9.15
N SER A 325 12.19 22.16 -7.88
CA SER A 325 13.58 21.92 -7.51
C SER A 325 13.95 20.48 -7.89
N LYS A 326 15.02 20.29 -8.67
CA LYS A 326 15.63 18.97 -9.01
C LYS A 326 16.10 18.17 -7.77
N THR A 327 15.75 18.61 -6.56
CA THR A 327 16.26 18.14 -5.27
C THR A 327 15.28 17.27 -4.48
N ALA A 328 14.05 17.04 -4.96
CA ALA A 328 13.11 16.15 -4.27
C ALA A 328 13.55 14.68 -4.47
N ARG A 329 14.59 14.29 -3.71
CA ARG A 329 15.34 13.03 -3.79
C ARG A 329 14.51 11.76 -3.55
N TRP A 330 13.23 11.89 -3.20
CA TRP A 330 12.35 10.77 -2.82
C TRP A 330 11.02 10.72 -3.59
N GLN A 331 10.87 11.49 -4.69
CA GLN A 331 9.64 11.50 -5.49
C GLN A 331 9.17 10.10 -5.91
N ALA A 332 10.08 9.25 -6.41
CA ALA A 332 9.75 7.88 -6.79
C ALA A 332 9.29 7.04 -5.59
N VAL A 333 9.95 7.17 -4.45
CA VAL A 333 9.57 6.46 -3.20
C VAL A 333 8.19 6.92 -2.71
N GLY A 334 7.93 8.23 -2.70
CA GLY A 334 6.64 8.78 -2.32
C GLY A 334 5.51 8.35 -3.26
N ALA A 335 5.76 8.39 -4.58
CA ALA A 335 4.84 7.93 -5.61
C ALA A 335 4.51 6.44 -5.43
N TYR A 336 5.52 5.62 -5.14
CA TYR A 336 5.35 4.22 -4.80
C TYR A 336 4.42 4.06 -3.58
N LEU A 337 4.70 4.76 -2.48
CA LEU A 337 3.94 4.61 -1.22
C LEU A 337 2.47 5.07 -1.36
N LEU A 338 2.20 6.00 -2.27
CA LEU A 338 0.85 6.47 -2.61
C LEU A 338 0.08 5.57 -3.59
N LEU A 339 0.78 4.71 -4.34
CA LEU A 339 0.19 3.95 -5.45
C LEU A 339 -1.09 3.20 -5.03
N TRP A 340 -1.06 2.53 -3.89
CA TRP A 340 -2.18 1.71 -3.43
C TRP A 340 -3.35 2.53 -2.88
N PRO A 341 -3.16 3.47 -1.93
CA PRO A 341 -4.21 4.38 -1.49
C PRO A 341 -4.93 5.07 -2.66
N ILE A 342 -4.18 5.57 -3.64
CA ILE A 342 -4.74 6.26 -4.81
C ILE A 342 -5.51 5.30 -5.71
N LYS A 343 -5.02 4.07 -5.92
CA LYS A 343 -5.74 3.05 -6.70
C LYS A 343 -7.10 2.69 -6.07
N ILE A 344 -7.17 2.59 -4.74
CA ILE A 344 -8.42 2.33 -4.04
C ILE A 344 -9.41 3.50 -4.22
N ILE A 345 -8.96 4.75 -4.06
CA ILE A 345 -9.82 5.93 -4.21
C ILE A 345 -10.34 6.07 -5.65
N LYS A 346 -9.49 5.76 -6.63
CA LYS A 346 -9.76 5.88 -8.07
C LYS A 346 -10.67 4.77 -8.63
N SER A 347 -10.78 3.62 -7.96
CA SER A 347 -11.54 2.47 -8.49
C SER A 347 -12.99 2.85 -8.76
N GLN A 348 -13.58 2.31 -9.84
CA GLN A 348 -14.99 2.56 -10.15
C GLN A 348 -15.92 2.12 -9.01
N SER A 349 -15.60 0.98 -8.39
CA SER A 349 -16.32 0.40 -7.24
C SER A 349 -16.15 1.17 -5.93
N ALA A 350 -15.27 2.17 -5.87
CA ALA A 350 -15.08 2.98 -4.68
C ALA A 350 -16.28 3.91 -4.45
N LEU A 351 -16.69 4.03 -3.18
CA LEU A 351 -17.79 4.90 -2.73
C LEU A 351 -17.34 6.35 -2.50
N THR A 352 -16.31 6.79 -3.24
CA THR A 352 -15.71 8.13 -3.22
C THR A 352 -16.47 9.08 -4.14
N THR A 353 -16.35 10.40 -3.92
CA THR A 353 -17.05 11.40 -4.77
C THR A 353 -16.45 11.48 -6.17
N GLY A 354 -17.20 12.03 -7.13
CA GLY A 354 -16.70 12.24 -8.50
C GLY A 354 -15.42 13.09 -8.54
N SER A 355 -15.38 14.19 -7.80
CA SER A 355 -14.18 15.04 -7.69
C SER A 355 -12.98 14.27 -7.11
N GLN A 356 -13.20 13.46 -6.07
CA GLN A 356 -12.12 12.65 -5.47
C GLN A 356 -11.57 11.61 -6.45
N LYS A 357 -12.42 11.00 -7.29
CA LYS A 357 -11.98 10.08 -8.34
C LYS A 357 -11.16 10.80 -9.40
N GLU A 358 -11.56 12.00 -9.81
CA GLU A 358 -10.79 12.82 -10.73
C GLU A 358 -9.44 13.25 -10.16
N ASP A 359 -9.41 13.70 -8.90
CA ASP A 359 -8.18 14.07 -8.19
C ASP A 359 -7.25 12.86 -8.06
N ALA A 360 -7.78 11.71 -7.63
CA ALA A 360 -7.02 10.47 -7.59
C ALA A 360 -6.52 10.04 -8.97
N GLN A 361 -7.27 10.29 -10.05
CA GLN A 361 -6.83 10.04 -11.41
C GLN A 361 -5.67 10.98 -11.81
N ARG A 362 -5.73 12.27 -11.47
CA ARG A 362 -4.61 13.22 -11.69
C ARG A 362 -3.35 12.79 -10.94
N VAL A 363 -3.50 12.40 -9.68
CA VAL A 363 -2.40 11.89 -8.85
C VAL A 363 -1.86 10.59 -9.42
N PHE A 364 -2.73 9.67 -9.85
CA PHE A 364 -2.32 8.41 -10.46
C PHE A 364 -1.52 8.64 -11.75
N GLU A 365 -1.94 9.57 -12.60
CA GLU A 365 -1.14 9.95 -13.77
C GLU A 365 0.22 10.48 -13.35
N ARG A 366 0.28 11.37 -12.35
CA ARG A 366 1.55 11.83 -11.80
C ARG A 366 2.44 10.70 -11.28
N ILE A 367 1.87 9.71 -10.57
CA ILE A 367 2.59 8.50 -10.15
C ILE A 367 3.17 7.80 -11.38
N ARG A 368 2.38 7.64 -12.45
CA ARG A 368 2.86 7.02 -13.71
C ARG A 368 3.97 7.83 -14.36
N GLU A 369 3.91 9.16 -14.32
CA GLU A 369 4.98 10.00 -14.86
C GLU A 369 6.27 9.86 -14.04
N CYS A 370 6.17 9.89 -12.71
CA CYS A 370 7.30 9.77 -11.80
C CYS A 370 7.93 8.36 -11.81
N THR A 371 7.13 7.31 -12.02
CA THR A 371 7.59 5.92 -12.06
C THR A 371 7.94 5.43 -13.47
N GLY A 372 7.55 6.15 -14.54
CA GLY A 372 7.83 5.76 -15.94
C GLY A 372 6.79 4.83 -16.58
N ILE A 373 5.60 4.65 -16.00
CA ILE A 373 4.54 3.72 -16.42
C ILE A 373 3.57 4.36 -17.46
N LYS A 374 4.08 5.23 -18.36
CA LYS A 374 3.23 6.00 -19.30
C LYS A 374 2.60 5.17 -20.44
N SER A 375 3.16 4.03 -20.84
CA SER A 375 2.75 3.29 -22.05
C SER A 375 1.80 2.09 -21.84
N SER A 376 1.48 1.71 -20.60
CA SER A 376 0.86 0.40 -20.29
C SER A 376 -0.54 0.42 -19.66
N LEU A 377 -1.20 1.58 -19.55
CA LEU A 377 -2.48 1.71 -18.83
C LEU A 377 -3.65 2.26 -19.66
N GLY A 378 -3.48 2.42 -20.99
CA GLY A 378 -4.56 2.89 -21.86
C GLY A 378 -5.82 2.00 -21.84
N VAL A 379 -5.69 0.73 -21.44
CA VAL A 379 -6.81 -0.23 -21.33
C VAL A 379 -7.24 -0.47 -19.86
N LEU A 380 -6.52 0.10 -18.88
CA LEU A 380 -6.73 -0.15 -17.45
C LEU A 380 -7.15 1.13 -16.69
N SER A 381 -7.45 2.21 -17.40
CA SER A 381 -8.17 3.37 -16.87
C SER A 381 -9.61 3.06 -16.47
N GLU A 382 -10.14 1.90 -16.86
CA GLU A 382 -11.56 1.51 -16.73
C GLU A 382 -11.87 0.48 -15.63
N ILE A 383 -10.99 0.26 -14.64
CA ILE A 383 -11.32 -0.58 -13.45
C ILE A 383 -11.34 0.28 -12.17
#